data_AF-A0A1I8MI15-F1
#
_entry.id   AF-A0A1I8MI15-F1
#
_cell.length_a   1.000
_cell.length_b   1.000
_cell.length_c   1.000
_cell.angle_alpha   90.00
_cell.angle_beta   90.00
_cell.angle_gamma   90.00
#
_symmetry.space_group_name_H-M   'P 1'
#
loop_
_entity.id
_entity.type
_entity.pdbx_description
1 polymer ?
#
loop_
_entity_poly.entity_id
_entity_poly.type
_entity_poly.pdbx_seq_one_letter_code
_entity_poly.pdbx_strand_id
1 'polypeptide(L)'
;FSIGPSMPVTLADPVSFRSLVCSYTLQGGQYPLPTEPLYPWDKWEDIYARSLKEVKSKFERYGEYDDDGSREFVYTLLENYIGRNNANGHQCLLRAICENAQVHRHDDLYSEILNVVLTPGHENLDKSYHMALQAGRYGVDCQKMFYLCPKGSSILDQYINESPY
;
A
#
# COMPACT_ATOMS: atom_id res chain seq x y z
N PHE A 1 20.79 25.95 -28.04
CA PHE A 1 19.96 27.14 -28.28
C PHE A 1 18.87 27.15 -27.20
N SER A 2 18.65 28.27 -26.52
CA SER A 2 17.68 28.37 -25.42
C SER A 2 16.55 29.31 -25.82
N ILE A 3 15.32 28.83 -25.73
CA ILE A 3 14.10 29.64 -25.93
C ILE A 3 13.20 29.43 -24.71
N GLY A 4 12.52 30.48 -24.28
CA GLY A 4 11.34 30.29 -23.45
C GLY A 4 10.66 31.62 -23.09
N PRO A 5 9.38 31.55 -22.68
CA PRO A 5 8.60 32.73 -22.39
C PRO A 5 8.98 33.35 -21.04
N SER A 6 8.86 34.68 -20.96
CA SER A 6 8.89 35.43 -19.72
C SER A 6 7.58 36.19 -19.54
N MET A 7 7.03 36.17 -18.33
CA MET A 7 5.77 36.82 -17.99
C MET A 7 5.92 37.55 -16.65
N PRO A 8 5.41 38.79 -16.53
CA PRO A 8 5.38 39.50 -15.25
C PRO A 8 4.38 38.83 -14.32
N VAL A 9 4.74 38.69 -13.05
CA VAL A 9 3.84 38.21 -11.99
C VAL A 9 3.25 39.42 -11.30
N THR A 10 1.91 39.47 -11.19
CA THR A 10 1.22 40.54 -10.45
C THR A 10 1.39 40.34 -8.95
N LEU A 11 2.13 41.24 -8.30
CA LEU A 11 2.33 41.22 -6.85
C LEU A 11 1.40 42.25 -6.18
N ALA A 12 0.74 41.85 -5.09
CA ALA A 12 0.00 42.75 -4.20
C ALA A 12 0.96 43.41 -3.18
N ASP A 13 2.07 43.96 -3.67
CA ASP A 13 3.10 44.60 -2.84
C ASP A 13 2.77 46.10 -2.67
N PRO A 14 2.88 46.68 -1.45
CA PRO A 14 2.69 48.13 -1.24
C PRO A 14 3.68 49.02 -2.00
N VAL A 15 4.81 48.49 -2.48
CA VAL A 15 5.86 49.27 -3.17
C VAL A 15 5.79 49.09 -4.69
N SER A 16 5.31 50.11 -5.40
CA SER A 16 4.96 50.05 -6.83
C SER A 16 6.12 49.90 -7.82
N PHE A 17 7.36 50.16 -7.43
CA PHE A 17 8.53 50.03 -8.32
C PHE A 17 9.16 48.64 -8.30
N ARG A 18 8.66 47.72 -7.47
CA ARG A 18 9.14 46.33 -7.40
C ARG A 18 8.34 45.48 -8.38
N SER A 19 9.05 44.76 -9.24
CA SER A 19 8.43 43.80 -10.16
C SER A 19 9.12 42.45 -10.04
N LEU A 20 8.33 41.39 -10.18
CA LEU A 20 8.82 40.02 -10.25
C LEU A 20 8.44 39.48 -11.61
N VAL A 21 9.43 38.96 -12.33
CA VAL A 21 9.24 38.36 -13.65
C VAL A 21 9.54 36.88 -13.52
N CYS A 22 8.58 36.05 -13.91
CA CYS A 22 8.78 34.62 -14.02
C CYS A 22 9.22 34.32 -15.46
N SER A 23 10.36 33.64 -15.60
CA SER A 23 10.89 33.26 -16.90
C SER A 23 11.22 31.77 -16.90
N TYR A 24 10.80 31.10 -17.96
CA TYR A 24 11.13 29.70 -18.20
C TYR A 24 12.16 29.64 -19.32
N THR A 25 13.23 28.89 -19.13
CA THR A 25 14.24 28.65 -20.16
C THR A 25 14.24 27.17 -20.53
N LEU A 26 13.90 26.85 -21.78
CA LEU A 26 14.09 25.51 -22.31
C LEU A 26 15.46 25.46 -22.99
N GLN A 27 16.37 24.68 -22.42
CA GLN A 27 17.72 24.46 -22.95
C GLN A 27 17.74 23.18 -23.78
N GLY A 28 17.67 23.31 -25.11
CA GLY A 28 17.75 22.19 -26.04
C GLY A 28 19.14 22.04 -26.67
N GLY A 29 19.66 20.81 -26.70
CA GLY A 29 20.82 20.42 -27.53
C GLY A 29 22.21 20.63 -26.94
N GLN A 30 22.36 20.91 -25.65
CA GLN A 30 23.68 21.03 -24.99
C GLN A 30 24.07 19.83 -24.10
N TYR A 31 23.13 18.93 -23.82
CA TYR A 31 23.44 17.67 -23.14
C TYR A 31 23.68 16.61 -24.21
N PRO A 32 24.87 15.99 -24.26
CA PRO A 32 25.05 14.82 -25.12
C PRO A 32 24.00 13.80 -24.71
N LEU A 33 23.17 13.37 -25.67
CA LEU A 33 22.25 12.28 -25.41
C LEU A 33 23.10 11.06 -25.05
N PRO A 34 22.86 10.44 -23.88
CA PRO A 34 23.56 9.22 -23.53
C PRO A 34 23.30 8.18 -24.63
N THR A 35 24.37 7.51 -25.06
CA THR A 35 24.32 6.52 -26.15
C THR A 35 23.58 5.25 -25.72
N GLU A 36 23.35 5.11 -24.42
CA GLU A 36 22.60 4.03 -23.80
C GLU A 36 21.35 4.60 -23.10
N PRO A 37 20.17 4.01 -23.31
CA PRO A 37 18.96 4.40 -22.61
C PRO A 37 19.15 4.16 -21.10
N LEU A 38 18.98 5.21 -20.30
CA LEU A 38 19.02 5.07 -18.85
C LEU A 38 17.66 4.55 -18.38
N TYR A 39 17.56 3.27 -18.05
CA TYR A 39 16.30 2.73 -17.56
C TYR A 39 16.13 2.97 -16.05
N PRO A 40 14.89 3.27 -15.60
CA PRO A 40 14.62 3.48 -14.18
C PRO A 40 14.98 2.26 -13.29
N TRP A 41 14.82 1.04 -13.80
CA TRP A 41 15.12 -0.19 -13.06
C TRP A 41 16.63 -0.44 -12.90
N ASP A 42 17.48 0.02 -13.82
CA ASP A 42 18.94 -0.13 -13.71
C ASP A 42 19.50 0.63 -12.49
N LYS A 43 18.91 1.78 -12.15
CA LYS A 43 19.24 2.50 -10.91
C LYS A 43 18.53 1.93 -9.68
N TRP A 44 17.37 1.31 -9.87
CA TRP A 44 16.61 0.67 -8.80
C TRP A 44 17.40 -0.50 -8.21
N GLU A 45 18.04 -1.32 -9.05
CA GLU A 45 18.82 -2.46 -8.57
C GLU A 45 19.94 -2.04 -7.60
N ASP A 46 20.72 -1.01 -7.91
CA ASP A 46 21.83 -0.58 -7.05
C ASP A 46 21.38 0.02 -5.71
N ILE A 47 20.29 0.78 -5.70
CA ILE A 47 19.74 1.40 -4.49
C ILE A 47 19.14 0.33 -3.57
N TYR A 48 18.35 -0.58 -4.14
CA TYR A 48 17.68 -1.63 -3.37
C TYR A 48 18.65 -2.74 -2.97
N ALA A 49 19.66 -3.08 -3.77
CA ALA A 49 20.66 -4.08 -3.41
C ALA A 49 21.46 -3.70 -2.15
N ARG A 50 21.72 -2.41 -1.94
CA ARG A 50 22.36 -1.93 -0.70
C ARG A 50 21.43 -2.05 0.50
N SER A 51 20.18 -1.59 0.35
CA SER A 51 19.16 -1.69 1.39
C SER A 51 18.88 -3.14 1.79
N LEU A 52 18.73 -4.05 0.81
CA LEU A 52 18.49 -5.47 1.05
C LEU A 52 19.66 -6.17 1.76
N LYS A 53 20.90 -5.81 1.46
CA LYS A 53 22.08 -6.33 2.19
C LYS A 53 22.08 -5.87 3.65
N GLU A 54 21.71 -4.62 3.90
CA GLU A 54 21.63 -4.06 5.24
C GLU A 54 20.53 -4.75 6.06
N VAL A 55 19.32 -4.85 5.50
CA VAL A 55 18.17 -5.56 6.09
C VAL A 55 18.53 -7.03 6.37
N LYS A 56 19.13 -7.72 5.40
CA LYS A 56 19.59 -9.10 5.58
C LYS A 56 20.60 -9.23 6.73
N SER A 57 21.58 -8.33 6.82
CA SER A 57 22.59 -8.37 7.90
C SER A 57 22.01 -8.05 9.29
N LYS A 58 20.93 -7.26 9.35
CA LYS A 58 20.19 -6.95 10.57
C LYS A 58 19.38 -8.17 11.01
N PHE A 59 18.69 -8.82 10.07
CA PHE A 59 17.98 -10.08 10.28
C PHE A 59 18.92 -11.21 10.74
N GLU A 60 20.09 -11.38 10.10
CA GLU A 60 21.08 -12.40 10.51
C GLU A 60 21.67 -12.16 11.91
N ARG A 61 21.75 -10.89 12.37
CA ARG A 61 22.29 -10.54 13.69
C ARG A 61 21.28 -10.60 14.81
N TYR A 62 20.08 -10.09 14.59
CA TYR A 62 19.06 -9.94 15.63
C TYR A 62 17.95 -10.98 15.55
N GLY A 63 17.86 -11.72 14.43
CA GLY A 63 16.82 -12.74 14.22
C GLY A 63 15.41 -12.18 14.09
N GLU A 64 15.28 -10.85 13.99
CA GLU A 64 14.01 -10.15 14.09
C GLU A 64 13.86 -9.19 12.90
N TYR A 65 12.73 -9.30 12.22
CA TYR A 65 12.29 -8.29 11.27
C TYR A 65 11.87 -7.07 12.09
N ASP A 66 12.46 -5.91 11.79
CA ASP A 66 11.99 -4.65 12.37
C ASP A 66 10.52 -4.48 11.95
N ASP A 67 9.63 -4.39 12.93
CA ASP A 67 8.22 -4.12 12.67
C ASP A 67 8.09 -2.68 12.16
N ASP A 68 8.02 -2.52 10.84
CA ASP A 68 7.90 -1.21 10.18
C ASP A 68 6.48 -0.62 10.37
N GLY A 69 5.59 -1.30 11.12
CA GLY A 69 4.20 -0.90 11.32
C GLY A 69 3.39 -0.87 10.02
N SER A 70 3.94 -1.40 8.94
CA SER A 70 3.37 -1.31 7.61
C SER A 70 2.03 -2.05 7.52
N ARG A 71 1.87 -3.21 8.18
CA ARG A 71 0.58 -3.90 8.22
C ARG A 71 -0.42 -3.21 9.13
N GLU A 72 0.01 -2.64 10.25
CA GLU A 72 -0.88 -1.87 11.11
C GLU A 72 -1.48 -0.68 10.34
N PHE A 73 -0.66 0.01 9.56
CA PHE A 73 -1.11 1.09 8.68
C PHE A 73 -2.12 0.59 7.63
N VAL A 74 -1.81 -0.52 6.94
CA VAL A 74 -2.71 -1.10 5.93
C VAL A 74 -4.04 -1.55 6.55
N TYR A 75 -4.02 -2.19 7.71
CA TYR A 75 -5.24 -2.61 8.40
C TYR A 75 -6.06 -1.42 8.85
N THR A 76 -5.42 -0.39 9.42
CA THR A 76 -6.09 0.87 9.76
C THR A 76 -6.76 1.51 8.54
N LEU A 77 -6.10 1.51 7.38
CA LEU A 77 -6.70 2.01 6.14
C LEU A 77 -7.91 1.17 5.69
N LEU A 78 -7.80 -0.16 5.76
CA LEU A 78 -8.88 -1.07 5.39
C LEU A 78 -10.09 -0.92 6.31
N GLU A 79 -9.88 -0.84 7.62
CA GLU A 79 -10.93 -0.59 8.59
C GLU A 79 -11.67 0.71 8.33
N ASN A 80 -10.92 1.79 8.10
CA ASN A 80 -11.50 3.10 7.77
C ASN A 80 -12.25 3.06 6.45
N TYR A 81 -11.73 2.37 5.44
CA TYR A 81 -12.39 2.23 4.14
C TYR A 81 -13.70 1.47 4.25
N ILE A 82 -13.71 0.32 4.94
CA ILE A 82 -14.91 -0.51 5.15
C ILE A 82 -15.91 0.23 6.05
N GLY A 83 -15.42 0.92 7.08
CA GLY A 83 -16.23 1.67 8.04
C GLY A 83 -17.06 2.80 7.42
N ARG A 84 -16.64 3.33 6.27
CA ARG A 84 -17.40 4.37 5.52
C ARG A 84 -18.77 3.87 5.04
N ASN A 85 -18.96 2.56 4.91
CA ASN A 85 -20.21 1.97 4.45
C ASN A 85 -21.19 1.62 5.60
N ASN A 86 -21.15 2.36 6.73
CA ASN A 86 -21.95 2.12 7.94
C ASN A 86 -21.77 0.71 8.57
N ALA A 87 -20.62 0.08 8.31
CA ALA A 87 -20.25 -1.20 8.90
C ALA A 87 -19.23 -1.02 10.02
N ASN A 88 -19.14 -1.98 10.94
CA ASN A 88 -18.04 -2.02 11.88
C ASN A 88 -16.77 -2.45 11.14
N GLY A 89 -15.96 -1.47 10.73
CA GLY A 89 -14.78 -1.67 9.87
C GLY A 89 -13.81 -2.71 10.43
N HIS A 90 -13.53 -2.65 11.74
CA HIS A 90 -12.69 -3.62 12.44
C HIS A 90 -13.27 -5.04 12.37
N GLN A 91 -14.55 -5.23 12.72
CA GLN A 91 -15.19 -6.55 12.66
C GLN A 91 -15.27 -7.11 11.24
N CYS A 92 -15.48 -6.26 10.23
CA CYS A 92 -15.48 -6.68 8.84
C CYS A 92 -14.09 -7.06 8.34
N LEU A 93 -13.04 -6.36 8.78
CA LEU A 93 -11.67 -6.74 8.48
C LEU A 93 -11.33 -8.09 9.12
N LEU A 94 -11.69 -8.31 10.39
CA LEU A 94 -11.52 -9.61 11.05
C LEU A 94 -12.26 -10.73 10.30
N ARG A 95 -13.50 -10.46 9.83
CA ARG A 95 -14.24 -11.42 9.02
C ARG A 95 -13.52 -11.74 7.72
N ALA A 96 -13.02 -10.72 7.02
CA ALA A 96 -12.27 -10.89 5.77
C ALA A 96 -10.99 -11.73 5.97
N ILE A 97 -10.25 -11.51 7.06
CA ILE A 97 -9.06 -12.30 7.40
C ILE A 97 -9.43 -13.77 7.65
N CYS A 98 -10.51 -14.01 8.41
CA CYS A 98 -11.01 -15.36 8.68
C CYS A 98 -11.45 -16.08 7.40
N GLU A 99 -12.23 -15.40 6.55
CA GLU A 99 -12.70 -15.94 5.26
C GLU A 99 -11.52 -16.22 4.31
N ASN A 100 -10.56 -15.30 4.19
CA ASN A 100 -9.36 -15.50 3.37
C ASN A 100 -8.55 -16.72 3.84
N ALA A 101 -8.42 -16.90 5.15
CA ALA A 101 -7.67 -18.02 5.74
C ALA A 101 -8.31 -19.40 5.51
N GLN A 102 -9.57 -19.44 5.07
CA GLN A 102 -10.27 -20.68 4.66
C GLN A 102 -9.99 -21.05 3.20
N VAL A 103 -9.53 -20.09 2.39
CA VAL A 103 -9.18 -20.31 1.00
C VAL A 103 -7.83 -21.02 0.94
N HIS A 104 -7.82 -22.27 0.46
CA HIS A 104 -6.60 -23.08 0.39
C HIS A 104 -5.78 -22.82 -0.86
N ARG A 105 -6.42 -22.27 -1.90
CA ARG A 105 -5.82 -22.11 -3.23
C ARG A 105 -6.17 -20.74 -3.80
N HIS A 106 -5.12 -19.96 -4.05
CA HIS A 106 -5.18 -18.64 -4.66
C HIS A 106 -4.63 -18.77 -6.09
N ASP A 107 -5.50 -19.02 -7.07
CA ASP A 107 -5.10 -19.32 -8.45
C ASP A 107 -4.72 -18.08 -9.26
N ASP A 108 -5.18 -16.90 -8.85
CA ASP A 108 -4.96 -15.63 -9.54
C ASP A 108 -4.04 -14.69 -8.76
N LEU A 109 -3.32 -13.81 -9.48
CA LEU A 109 -2.48 -12.77 -8.89
C LEU A 109 -3.24 -11.91 -7.87
N TYR A 110 -4.48 -11.54 -8.19
CA TYR A 110 -5.31 -10.74 -7.29
C TYR A 110 -5.63 -11.48 -5.98
N SER A 111 -5.91 -12.77 -6.07
CA SER A 111 -6.20 -13.60 -4.90
C SER A 111 -4.96 -13.79 -4.03
N GLU A 112 -3.78 -13.91 -4.63
CA GLU A 112 -2.51 -14.03 -3.89
C GLU A 112 -2.13 -12.69 -3.24
N ILE A 113 -2.34 -11.57 -3.92
CA ILE A 113 -2.15 -10.24 -3.32
C ILE A 113 -3.05 -10.07 -2.10
N LEU A 114 -4.34 -10.40 -2.22
CA LEU A 114 -5.27 -10.35 -1.10
C LEU A 114 -4.82 -11.24 0.05
N ASN A 115 -4.35 -12.45 -0.26
CA ASN A 115 -3.83 -13.38 0.74
C ASN A 115 -2.64 -12.79 1.51
N VAL A 116 -1.67 -12.22 0.79
CA VAL A 116 -0.50 -11.57 1.40
C VAL A 116 -0.91 -10.39 2.28
N VAL A 117 -1.83 -9.55 1.80
CA VAL A 117 -2.30 -8.38 2.53
C VAL A 117 -3.06 -8.77 3.80
N LEU A 118 -3.97 -9.74 3.72
CA LEU A 118 -4.84 -10.14 4.84
C LEU A 118 -4.21 -11.15 5.82
N THR A 119 -3.08 -11.77 5.48
CA THR A 119 -2.41 -12.72 6.38
C THR A 119 -1.50 -11.97 7.36
N PRO A 120 -1.84 -11.85 8.66
CA PRO A 120 -0.97 -11.19 9.62
C PRO A 120 0.40 -11.88 9.73
N GLY A 121 1.47 -11.07 9.71
CA GLY A 121 2.88 -11.50 9.81
C GLY A 121 3.35 -11.66 11.26
N HIS A 122 4.65 -11.54 11.52
CA HIS A 122 5.22 -11.58 12.87
C HIS A 122 5.23 -10.21 13.59
N GLU A 123 4.60 -9.21 12.98
CA GLU A 123 4.50 -7.83 13.46
C GLU A 123 3.68 -7.73 14.76
N ASN A 124 3.86 -6.66 15.53
CA ASN A 124 3.15 -6.44 16.79
C ASN A 124 1.73 -5.91 16.54
N LEU A 125 0.94 -6.72 15.84
CA LEU A 125 -0.45 -6.45 15.51
C LEU A 125 -1.36 -6.80 16.68
N ASP A 126 -2.56 -6.20 16.70
CA ASP A 126 -3.58 -6.60 17.67
C ASP A 126 -3.87 -8.10 17.56
N LYS A 127 -4.01 -8.75 18.73
CA LYS A 127 -4.21 -10.20 18.85
C LYS A 127 -5.47 -10.66 18.13
N SER A 128 -6.45 -9.77 17.98
CA SER A 128 -7.69 -9.99 17.24
C SER A 128 -7.44 -10.49 15.81
N TYR A 129 -6.46 -9.91 15.09
CA TYR A 129 -6.11 -10.31 13.71
C TYR A 129 -5.56 -11.73 13.64
N HIS A 130 -4.66 -12.08 14.56
CA HIS A 130 -4.13 -13.45 14.67
C HIS A 130 -5.21 -14.46 15.05
N MET A 131 -6.12 -14.09 15.95
CA MET A 131 -7.25 -14.94 16.31
C MET A 131 -8.18 -15.18 15.12
N ALA A 132 -8.45 -14.15 14.31
CA ALA A 132 -9.26 -14.28 13.10
C ALA A 132 -8.60 -15.20 12.05
N LEU A 133 -7.28 -15.06 11.82
CA LEU A 133 -6.52 -15.96 10.95
C LEU A 133 -6.62 -17.41 11.42
N GLN A 134 -6.40 -17.64 12.72
CA GLN A 134 -6.41 -18.98 13.30
C GLN A 134 -7.82 -19.60 13.26
N ALA A 135 -8.85 -18.80 13.53
CA ALA A 135 -10.25 -19.18 13.40
C ALA A 135 -10.57 -19.67 11.98
N GLY A 136 -10.15 -18.91 10.96
CA GLY A 136 -10.31 -19.31 9.56
C GLY A 136 -9.59 -20.62 9.24
N ARG A 137 -8.34 -20.79 9.68
CA ARG A 137 -7.58 -22.05 9.51
C ARG A 137 -8.24 -23.28 10.16
N TYR A 138 -8.97 -23.08 11.25
CA TYR A 138 -9.77 -24.14 11.89
C TYR A 138 -11.13 -24.38 11.25
N GLY A 139 -11.51 -23.60 10.22
CA GLY A 139 -12.77 -23.77 9.50
C GLY A 139 -14.00 -23.34 10.30
N VAL A 140 -13.87 -22.38 11.23
CA VAL A 140 -15.04 -21.88 11.97
C VAL A 140 -15.99 -21.10 11.06
N ASP A 141 -17.25 -20.97 11.44
CA ASP A 141 -18.20 -20.12 10.72
C ASP A 141 -17.87 -18.63 10.97
N CYS A 142 -17.05 -18.05 10.08
CA CYS A 142 -16.57 -16.66 10.18
C CYS A 142 -17.72 -15.65 10.21
N GLN A 143 -18.84 -15.95 9.52
CA GLN A 143 -20.00 -15.08 9.50
C GLN A 143 -20.71 -15.02 10.86
N LYS A 144 -20.84 -16.17 11.54
CA LYS A 144 -21.39 -16.22 12.90
C LYS A 144 -20.44 -15.62 13.94
N MET A 145 -19.14 -15.86 13.79
CA MET A 145 -18.14 -15.35 14.73
C MET A 145 -18.06 -13.82 14.70
N PHE A 146 -18.10 -13.23 13.50
CA PHE A 146 -18.04 -11.78 13.29
C PHE A 146 -19.39 -11.20 12.86
N TYR A 147 -20.43 -11.46 13.68
CA TYR A 147 -21.83 -11.07 13.41
C TYR A 147 -22.06 -9.55 13.31
N LEU A 148 -21.15 -8.74 13.86
CA LEU A 148 -21.18 -7.27 13.76
C LEU A 148 -20.82 -6.75 12.36
N CYS A 149 -20.34 -7.63 11.48
CA CYS A 149 -20.25 -7.36 10.05
C CYS A 149 -21.40 -8.12 9.34
N PRO A 150 -22.39 -7.42 8.77
CA PRO A 150 -23.43 -8.07 7.97
C PRO A 150 -22.91 -8.46 6.57
N LYS A 151 -23.66 -9.29 5.83
CA LYS A 151 -23.35 -9.61 4.43
C LYS A 151 -23.50 -8.36 3.56
N GLY A 152 -22.59 -8.16 2.62
CA GLY A 152 -22.48 -6.98 1.76
C GLY A 152 -21.59 -5.87 2.33
N SER A 153 -20.98 -6.08 3.50
CA SER A 153 -20.14 -5.09 4.18
C SER A 153 -18.66 -5.48 4.27
N SER A 154 -18.30 -6.74 4.02
CA SER A 154 -16.89 -7.15 3.91
C SER A 154 -16.37 -6.86 2.50
N ILE A 155 -15.07 -6.57 2.40
CA ILE A 155 -14.38 -6.40 1.11
C ILE A 155 -14.42 -7.69 0.27
N LEU A 156 -14.55 -8.86 0.92
CA LEU A 156 -14.56 -10.16 0.24
C LEU A 156 -15.95 -10.61 -0.25
N ASP A 157 -17.03 -9.95 0.20
CA ASP A 157 -18.40 -10.35 -0.16
C ASP A 157 -18.66 -10.25 -1.68
N GLN A 158 -17.92 -9.37 -2.37
CA GLN A 158 -18.00 -9.22 -3.83
C GLN A 158 -17.36 -10.40 -4.57
N TYR A 159 -16.34 -11.02 -3.99
CA TYR A 159 -15.57 -12.11 -4.63
C TYR A 159 -16.13 -13.50 -4.28
N ILE A 160 -16.69 -13.68 -3.08
CA ILE A 160 -17.23 -14.98 -2.64
C ILE A 160 -18.54 -15.33 -3.39
N ASN A 161 -19.35 -14.33 -3.77
CA ASN A 161 -20.59 -14.56 -4.51
C ASN A 161 -20.38 -15.00 -5.98
N GLU A 162 -19.16 -14.93 -6.49
CA GLU A 162 -18.82 -15.31 -7.87
C GLU A 162 -18.24 -16.73 -7.98
N SER A 163 -18.03 -17.44 -6.87
CA SER A 163 -17.56 -18.83 -6.89
C SER A 163 -18.72 -19.79 -6.68
N PRO A 164 -19.31 -20.36 -7.76
CA PRO A 164 -20.33 -21.38 -7.63
C PRO A 164 -19.67 -22.68 -7.19
N TYR A 165 -19.86 -23.04 -5.92
CA TYR A 165 -19.94 -24.43 -5.51
C TYR A 165 -21.34 -24.69 -4.96
#